data_AF-A0AA91PVB3-F1
#
_entry.id   AF-A0AA91PVB3-F1
#
_cell.length_a   1.000
_cell.length_b   1.000
_cell.length_c   1.000
_cell.angle_alpha   90.00
_cell.angle_beta   90.00
_cell.angle_gamma   90.00
#
_symmetry.space_group_name_H-M   'P 1'
#
loop_
_entity.id
_entity.type
_entity.pdbx_description
1 polymer ?
#
loop_
_entity_poly.entity_id
_entity_poly.type
_entity_poly.pdbx_seq_one_letter_code
_entity_poly.pdbx_strand_id
1 'polypeptide(L)'
;MSQTWLRGPICGVDNCRSHLYRSSAGRKFCQFGHVAEGSVEFDDDEGVSSQTRRLAVQLTDTGFGARVSMPVAGATPAQTEKRLYGSAGRLHYLRCVQHLLRRLACQTVPVLHPELSREKRTHYEYILLKAVKLVWTHCAAAALRSTLPADVDLYVYIYLAERLVDRRPVYVDDFLLALRRNALPFVELYRLLPKEMAQHMSMAGIMLLSRSPVPVDDLFYRGVARWTRALPRELHKVPAEHFYGGALRVFADLALGEAPLLLVMFHRLIALVHGTHLLSTSHSSRVWRLPECQYVGFLHAAVRLFFVGSARHADVREWGAWLDTQRSSLACFNDKYHHMDIEDLLALSDEQTEKYCHWVAATLGEEGEGTMERKLLRLFSAEGLTVSNGNSARERSAETSSQAQGMESNNNVAHHPRFTVKDGRMSEADALLAEKHLATYLCFRFGLKTRTFGEIVRWTQRKIERAFENRSLHTVP
;
A
#
# COMPACT_ATOMS: atom_id res chain seq x y z
N MET A 1 6.34 -75.37 -31.30
CA MET A 1 6.95 -74.05 -31.03
C MET A 1 6.57 -73.11 -32.16
N SER A 2 5.62 -72.21 -31.93
CA SER A 2 5.15 -71.25 -32.95
C SER A 2 6.24 -70.21 -33.21
N GLN A 3 6.81 -70.21 -34.41
CA GLN A 3 7.77 -69.18 -34.83
C GLN A 3 7.04 -67.83 -34.95
N THR A 4 7.49 -66.83 -34.20
CA THR A 4 6.98 -65.46 -34.22
C THR A 4 7.42 -64.78 -35.53
N TRP A 5 6.45 -64.41 -36.37
CA TRP A 5 6.71 -63.65 -37.59
C TRP A 5 6.77 -62.15 -37.27
N LEU A 6 7.83 -61.49 -37.71
CA LEU A 6 8.05 -60.05 -37.62
C LEU A 6 7.64 -59.38 -38.93
N ARG A 7 7.00 -58.21 -38.88
CA ARG A 7 6.71 -57.41 -40.09
C ARG A 7 7.87 -56.46 -40.39
N GLY A 8 8.37 -56.48 -41.61
CA GLY A 8 9.47 -55.64 -42.10
C GLY A 8 9.22 -55.04 -43.48
N PRO A 9 10.26 -54.49 -44.13
CA PRO A 9 10.19 -53.99 -45.50
C PRO A 9 9.84 -55.10 -46.50
N ILE A 10 9.59 -54.76 -47.77
CA ILE A 10 9.29 -55.78 -48.79
C ILE A 10 10.55 -56.59 -49.10
N CYS A 11 10.44 -57.92 -49.18
CA CYS A 11 11.55 -58.82 -49.49
C CYS A 11 12.26 -58.51 -50.80
N GLY A 12 11.54 -58.21 -51.88
CA GLY A 12 12.10 -57.72 -53.14
C GLY A 12 12.88 -58.75 -53.98
N VAL A 13 13.45 -59.79 -53.37
CA VAL A 13 14.11 -60.91 -54.05
C VAL A 13 13.09 -61.66 -54.91
N ASP A 14 13.37 -61.83 -56.19
CA ASP A 14 12.48 -62.43 -57.19
C ASP A 14 11.06 -61.84 -57.20
N ASN A 15 10.96 -60.51 -57.02
CA ASN A 15 9.69 -59.77 -56.96
C ASN A 15 8.74 -60.23 -55.83
N CYS A 16 9.30 -60.82 -54.77
CA CYS A 16 8.55 -61.28 -53.61
C CYS A 16 7.97 -60.11 -52.80
N ARG A 17 6.64 -60.13 -52.61
CA ARG A 17 5.87 -59.09 -51.90
C ARG A 17 5.71 -59.36 -50.39
N SER A 18 6.43 -60.34 -49.84
CA SER A 18 6.33 -60.64 -48.40
C SER A 18 6.90 -59.51 -47.56
N HIS A 19 6.14 -59.12 -46.54
CA HIS A 19 6.58 -58.27 -45.44
C HIS A 19 6.87 -59.08 -44.17
N LEU A 20 6.59 -60.37 -44.16
CA LEU A 20 6.74 -61.21 -42.98
C LEU A 20 8.10 -61.90 -43.02
N TYR A 21 8.84 -61.77 -41.92
CA TYR A 21 10.15 -62.36 -41.71
C TYR A 21 10.20 -63.19 -40.43
N ARG A 22 11.03 -64.22 -40.44
CA ARG A 22 11.43 -64.98 -39.25
C ARG A 22 12.95 -64.98 -39.15
N SER A 23 13.49 -64.79 -37.95
CA SER A 23 14.92 -64.97 -37.69
C SER A 23 15.20 -66.45 -37.41
N SER A 24 16.21 -67.02 -38.06
CA SER A 24 16.73 -68.36 -37.75
C SER A 24 18.24 -68.35 -37.97
N ALA A 25 19.00 -68.80 -36.97
CA ALA A 25 20.47 -68.86 -37.02
C ALA A 25 21.14 -67.52 -37.45
N GLY A 26 20.70 -66.39 -36.88
CA GLY A 26 21.26 -65.07 -37.16
C GLY A 26 20.93 -64.49 -38.53
N ARG A 27 20.01 -65.10 -39.29
CA ARG A 27 19.57 -64.63 -40.61
C ARG A 27 18.05 -64.48 -40.65
N LYS A 28 17.57 -63.44 -41.33
CA LYS A 28 16.13 -63.22 -41.54
C LYS A 28 15.67 -63.87 -42.85
N PHE A 29 14.61 -64.67 -42.76
CA PHE A 29 13.97 -65.33 -43.90
C PHE A 29 12.56 -64.79 -44.09
N CYS A 30 12.17 -64.48 -45.33
CA CYS A 30 10.79 -64.10 -45.64
C CYS A 30 9.84 -65.30 -45.55
N GLN A 31 8.52 -65.07 -45.55
CA GLN A 31 7.51 -66.14 -45.54
C GLN A 31 7.68 -67.18 -46.65
N PHE A 32 8.21 -66.77 -47.80
CA PHE A 32 8.45 -67.62 -48.96
C PHE A 32 9.86 -68.24 -49.01
N GLY A 33 10.67 -68.06 -47.96
CA GLY A 33 11.96 -68.74 -47.82
C GLY A 33 13.18 -67.98 -48.38
N HIS A 34 13.01 -66.76 -48.91
CA HIS A 34 14.14 -65.94 -49.37
C HIS A 34 14.91 -65.36 -48.18
N VAL A 35 16.23 -65.30 -48.31
CA VAL A 35 17.12 -64.72 -47.30
C VAL A 35 17.17 -63.20 -47.50
N ALA A 36 16.99 -62.45 -46.42
CA ALA A 36 17.22 -61.01 -46.42
C ALA A 36 18.72 -60.73 -46.33
N GLU A 37 19.34 -60.36 -47.45
CA GLU A 37 20.76 -59.98 -47.48
C GLU A 37 20.99 -58.65 -46.73
N GLY A 38 22.06 -58.58 -45.92
CA GLY A 38 22.42 -57.38 -45.18
C GLY A 38 21.69 -57.15 -43.85
N SER A 39 20.84 -58.09 -43.39
CA SER A 39 20.26 -57.99 -42.04
C SER A 39 21.31 -58.33 -40.99
N VAL A 40 21.74 -57.35 -40.20
CA VAL A 40 22.57 -57.55 -39.00
C VAL A 40 21.64 -57.61 -37.79
N GLU A 41 21.72 -58.70 -37.03
CA GLU A 41 21.03 -58.84 -35.74
C GLU A 41 21.97 -58.30 -34.65
N PHE A 42 21.53 -57.24 -33.97
CA PHE A 42 22.23 -56.69 -32.82
C PHE A 42 21.70 -57.41 -31.58
N ASP A 43 22.43 -58.42 -31.12
CA ASP A 43 22.24 -58.96 -29.77
C ASP A 43 23.14 -58.15 -28.83
N ASP A 44 22.54 -57.53 -27.82
CA ASP A 44 23.29 -56.95 -26.71
C ASP A 44 23.46 -58.06 -25.65
N ASP A 45 24.67 -58.61 -25.55
CA ASP A 45 25.05 -59.45 -24.41
C ASP A 45 24.92 -58.58 -23.13
N GLU A 46 23.98 -58.92 -22.24
CA GLU A 46 23.71 -58.16 -21.00
C GLU A 46 24.93 -58.15 -20.06
N GLY A 47 25.83 -57.18 -20.30
CA GLY A 47 26.92 -56.80 -19.41
C GLY A 47 26.60 -55.49 -18.70
N VAL A 48 26.75 -55.50 -17.36
CA VAL A 48 26.42 -54.38 -16.45
C VAL A 48 26.98 -53.05 -16.97
N SER A 49 26.11 -52.17 -17.47
CA SER A 49 26.46 -50.81 -17.84
C SER A 49 25.43 -49.80 -17.33
N SER A 50 25.94 -48.74 -16.70
CA SER A 50 25.18 -47.65 -16.13
C SER A 50 24.60 -46.75 -17.23
N GLN A 51 23.27 -46.62 -17.31
CA GLN A 51 22.59 -45.79 -18.31
C GLN A 51 23.12 -44.34 -18.30
N THR A 52 23.58 -43.85 -19.47
CA THR A 52 23.89 -42.44 -19.69
C THR A 52 22.83 -41.80 -20.61
N ARG A 53 22.25 -40.68 -20.15
CA ARG A 53 21.26 -39.80 -20.82
C ARG A 53 19.99 -40.47 -21.40
N ARG A 54 18.84 -40.17 -20.79
CA ARG A 54 17.50 -40.52 -21.31
C ARG A 54 17.23 -39.84 -22.66
N LEU A 55 17.47 -40.55 -23.76
CA LEU A 55 16.86 -40.26 -25.05
C LEU A 55 15.57 -41.08 -25.17
N ALA A 56 14.45 -40.42 -25.49
CA ALA A 56 13.17 -41.10 -25.76
C ALA A 56 13.19 -41.74 -27.17
N VAL A 57 14.05 -42.75 -27.34
CA VAL A 57 14.06 -43.61 -28.52
C VAL A 57 13.11 -44.77 -28.21
N GLN A 58 11.99 -44.85 -28.92
CA GLN A 58 11.16 -46.04 -28.90
C GLN A 58 11.72 -47.01 -29.94
N LEU A 59 12.23 -48.16 -29.49
CA LEU A 59 12.49 -49.28 -30.38
C LEU A 59 11.15 -49.85 -30.83
N THR A 60 10.91 -49.85 -32.14
CA THR A 60 9.89 -50.71 -32.76
C THR A 60 10.57 -52.00 -33.23
N ASP A 61 9.81 -53.09 -33.40
CA ASP A 61 10.26 -54.47 -33.73
C ASP A 61 11.21 -54.62 -34.95
N THR A 62 11.55 -53.54 -35.66
CA THR A 62 12.48 -53.52 -36.80
C THR A 62 13.63 -52.52 -36.68
N GLY A 63 13.89 -51.94 -35.49
CA GLY A 63 14.98 -50.99 -35.25
C GLY A 63 14.54 -49.53 -35.10
N PHE A 64 15.50 -48.60 -35.21
CA PHE A 64 15.32 -47.14 -35.06
C PHE A 64 14.32 -46.58 -36.08
N GLY A 65 13.04 -46.54 -35.73
CA GLY A 65 12.02 -45.88 -36.53
C GLY A 65 12.21 -44.36 -36.51
N ALA A 66 12.51 -43.77 -37.67
CA ALA A 66 12.50 -42.32 -37.86
C ALA A 66 11.08 -41.78 -37.60
N ARG A 67 10.96 -40.76 -36.74
CA ARG A 67 9.68 -40.10 -36.47
C ARG A 67 9.11 -39.51 -37.76
N VAL A 68 7.98 -40.05 -38.23
CA VAL A 68 7.00 -39.23 -38.95
C VAL A 68 6.39 -38.32 -37.89
N SER A 69 6.48 -37.02 -38.12
CA SER A 69 5.90 -35.95 -37.32
C SER A 69 4.37 -36.09 -37.25
N MET A 70 3.89 -36.98 -36.36
CA MET A 70 2.51 -36.98 -35.92
C MET A 70 2.34 -35.78 -34.99
N PRO A 71 1.50 -34.78 -35.32
CA PRO A 71 1.10 -33.81 -34.32
C PRO A 71 0.36 -34.61 -33.24
N VAL A 72 0.78 -34.45 -31.99
CA VAL A 72 0.06 -34.98 -30.84
C VAL A 72 -1.30 -34.27 -30.81
N ALA A 73 -2.28 -34.83 -31.51
CA ALA A 73 -3.68 -34.50 -31.38
C ALA A 73 -4.13 -34.96 -29.99
N GLY A 74 -3.99 -34.07 -29.00
CA GLY A 74 -4.32 -34.40 -27.62
C GLY A 74 -3.67 -33.51 -26.56
N ALA A 75 -2.69 -32.67 -26.92
CA ALA A 75 -2.24 -31.61 -26.03
C ALA A 75 -3.12 -30.37 -26.23
N THR A 76 -4.37 -30.39 -25.75
CA THR A 76 -4.93 -29.14 -25.24
C THR A 76 -3.94 -28.65 -24.19
N PRO A 77 -3.31 -27.47 -24.34
CA PRO A 77 -2.53 -26.94 -23.23
C PRO A 77 -3.47 -26.95 -22.05
N ALA A 78 -3.05 -27.57 -20.94
CA ALA A 78 -3.77 -27.48 -19.68
C ALA A 78 -4.24 -26.03 -19.56
N GLN A 79 -5.55 -25.82 -19.35
CA GLN A 79 -6.16 -24.50 -19.20
C GLN A 79 -5.55 -23.84 -17.95
N THR A 80 -4.30 -23.41 -18.05
CA THR A 80 -3.70 -22.46 -17.17
C THR A 80 -4.44 -21.17 -17.49
N GLU A 81 -5.28 -20.77 -16.54
CA GLU A 81 -6.09 -19.57 -16.59
C GLU A 81 -5.29 -18.43 -17.22
N LYS A 82 -5.62 -18.09 -18.47
CA LYS A 82 -4.85 -17.09 -19.21
C LYS A 82 -5.13 -15.73 -18.58
N ARG A 83 -4.07 -15.10 -18.05
CA ARG A 83 -4.09 -13.71 -17.60
C ARG A 83 -4.79 -12.83 -18.63
N LEU A 84 -5.69 -11.98 -18.15
CA LEU A 84 -6.50 -11.11 -19.01
C LEU A 84 -5.71 -9.84 -19.34
N TYR A 85 -5.65 -9.50 -20.64
CA TYR A 85 -5.01 -8.29 -21.15
C TYR A 85 -6.01 -7.38 -21.88
N GLY A 86 -5.58 -6.16 -22.22
CA GLY A 86 -6.40 -5.20 -22.98
C GLY A 86 -7.63 -4.70 -22.21
N SER A 87 -8.74 -4.48 -22.93
CA SER A 87 -9.99 -3.96 -22.35
C SER A 87 -10.61 -4.91 -21.32
N ALA A 88 -10.59 -6.22 -21.58
CA ALA A 88 -11.05 -7.24 -20.66
C ALA A 88 -10.20 -7.26 -19.37
N GLY A 89 -8.88 -7.16 -19.50
CA GLY A 89 -7.97 -7.04 -18.36
C GLY A 89 -8.18 -5.76 -17.55
N ARG A 90 -8.45 -4.62 -18.20
CA ARG A 90 -8.79 -3.35 -17.51
C ARG A 90 -10.09 -3.46 -16.72
N LEU A 91 -11.13 -4.09 -17.29
CA LEU A 91 -12.39 -4.31 -16.58
C LEU A 91 -12.21 -5.23 -15.38
N HIS A 92 -11.47 -6.33 -15.55
CA HIS A 92 -11.14 -7.26 -14.46
C HIS A 92 -10.36 -6.57 -13.35
N TYR A 93 -9.38 -5.73 -13.70
CA TYR A 93 -8.64 -4.92 -12.73
C TYR A 93 -9.56 -4.03 -11.89
N LEU A 94 -10.51 -3.33 -12.51
CA LEU A 94 -11.45 -2.49 -11.78
C LEU A 94 -12.38 -3.30 -10.86
N ARG A 95 -12.77 -4.53 -11.24
CA ARG A 95 -13.49 -5.44 -10.36
C ARG A 95 -12.65 -5.83 -9.14
N CYS A 96 -11.36 -6.08 -9.33
CA CYS A 96 -10.41 -6.35 -8.24
C CYS A 96 -10.28 -5.13 -7.32
N VAL A 97 -10.13 -3.91 -7.88
CA VAL A 97 -10.09 -2.67 -7.10
C VAL A 97 -11.38 -2.46 -6.31
N GLN A 98 -12.55 -2.73 -6.89
CA GLN A 98 -13.83 -2.65 -6.19
C GLN A 98 -13.88 -3.61 -4.99
N HIS A 99 -13.35 -4.83 -5.14
CA HIS A 99 -13.27 -5.79 -4.04
C HIS A 99 -12.32 -5.31 -2.94
N LEU A 100 -11.14 -4.81 -3.32
CA LEU A 100 -10.18 -4.22 -2.38
C LEU A 100 -10.75 -3.03 -1.64
N LEU A 101 -11.41 -2.10 -2.33
CA LEU A 101 -12.05 -0.93 -1.72
C LEU A 101 -13.06 -1.30 -0.65
N ARG A 102 -13.87 -2.35 -0.89
CA ARG A 102 -14.80 -2.85 0.13
C ARG A 102 -14.06 -3.34 1.37
N ARG A 103 -12.99 -4.11 1.20
CA ARG A 103 -12.21 -4.67 2.32
C ARG A 103 -11.48 -3.58 3.10
N LEU A 104 -10.81 -2.67 2.39
CA LEU A 104 -10.08 -1.55 2.99
C LEU A 104 -11.01 -0.54 3.68
N ALA A 105 -12.20 -0.27 3.14
CA ALA A 105 -13.19 0.59 3.80
C ALA A 105 -13.64 0.00 5.15
N CYS A 106 -13.83 -1.32 5.24
CA CYS A 106 -14.16 -1.94 6.53
C CYS A 106 -12.98 -1.90 7.52
N GLN A 107 -11.75 -2.03 7.05
CA GLN A 107 -10.55 -2.01 7.90
C GLN A 107 -10.16 -0.59 8.36
N THR A 108 -10.54 0.45 7.60
CA THR A 108 -10.20 1.84 7.93
C THR A 108 -10.98 2.40 9.11
N VAL A 109 -12.27 2.05 9.25
CA VAL A 109 -13.11 2.54 10.35
C VAL A 109 -12.55 2.25 11.75
N PRO A 110 -12.15 1.01 12.12
CA PRO A 110 -11.62 0.75 13.45
C PRO A 110 -10.28 1.45 13.73
N VAL A 111 -9.48 1.73 12.70
CA VAL A 111 -8.18 2.39 12.83
C VAL A 111 -8.34 3.91 12.98
N LEU A 112 -9.23 4.51 12.19
CA LEU A 112 -9.43 5.97 12.19
C LEU A 112 -10.38 6.44 13.31
N HIS A 113 -11.26 5.55 13.78
CA HIS A 113 -12.24 5.86 14.82
C HIS A 113 -12.23 4.83 15.95
N PRO A 114 -11.14 4.75 16.73
CA PRO A 114 -11.04 3.82 17.85
C PRO A 114 -12.10 4.06 18.94
N GLU A 115 -12.55 5.30 19.10
CA GLU A 115 -13.51 5.72 20.14
C GLU A 115 -14.94 5.17 19.95
N LEU A 116 -15.28 4.67 18.76
CA LEU A 116 -16.65 4.25 18.47
C LEU A 116 -16.95 2.90 19.16
N SER A 117 -18.12 2.79 19.79
CA SER A 117 -18.67 1.49 20.23
C SER A 117 -18.94 0.57 19.04
N ARG A 118 -18.85 -0.76 19.23
CA ARG A 118 -19.02 -1.77 18.16
C ARG A 118 -20.26 -1.57 17.29
N GLU A 119 -21.42 -1.27 17.88
CA GLU A 119 -22.66 -1.05 17.13
C GLU A 119 -22.59 0.19 16.22
N LYS A 120 -22.13 1.33 16.78
CA LYS A 120 -21.92 2.56 16.01
C LYS A 120 -20.87 2.38 14.91
N ARG A 121 -19.84 1.55 15.12
CA ARG A 121 -18.85 1.20 14.07
C ARG A 121 -19.52 0.51 12.89
N THR A 122 -20.33 -0.52 13.13
CA THR A 122 -21.00 -1.24 12.03
C THR A 122 -21.96 -0.33 11.24
N HIS A 123 -22.66 0.57 11.92
CA HIS A 123 -23.52 1.56 11.26
C HIS A 123 -22.71 2.56 10.43
N TYR A 124 -21.57 3.02 10.97
CA TYR A 124 -20.66 3.92 10.25
C TYR A 124 -20.05 3.26 9.02
N GLU A 125 -19.54 2.03 9.17
CA GLU A 125 -19.02 1.20 8.07
C GLU A 125 -20.05 1.09 6.96
N TYR A 126 -21.33 0.82 7.29
CA TYR A 126 -22.39 0.75 6.29
C TYR A 126 -22.56 2.06 5.51
N ILE A 127 -22.56 3.21 6.18
CA ILE A 127 -22.69 4.52 5.55
C ILE A 127 -21.47 4.83 4.68
N LEU A 128 -20.26 4.61 5.21
CA LEU A 128 -19.01 4.81 4.48
C LEU A 128 -18.98 3.97 3.21
N LEU A 129 -19.41 2.71 3.27
CA LEU A 129 -19.43 1.82 2.11
C LEU A 129 -20.39 2.31 1.02
N LYS A 130 -21.49 3.00 1.38
CA LYS A 130 -22.38 3.67 0.41
C LYS A 130 -21.72 4.90 -0.21
N ALA A 131 -21.04 5.71 0.59
CA ALA A 131 -20.28 6.87 0.10
C ALA A 131 -19.13 6.45 -0.84
N VAL A 132 -18.37 5.40 -0.47
CA VAL A 132 -17.31 4.82 -1.31
C VAL A 132 -17.88 4.31 -2.63
N LYS A 133 -19.06 3.65 -2.61
CA LYS A 133 -19.74 3.23 -3.85
C LYS A 133 -20.10 4.42 -4.74
N LEU A 134 -20.61 5.51 -4.16
CA LEU A 134 -20.93 6.73 -4.91
C LEU A 134 -19.67 7.29 -5.59
N VAL A 135 -18.60 7.53 -4.81
CA VAL A 135 -17.32 8.02 -5.33
C VAL A 135 -16.77 7.10 -6.42
N TRP A 136 -16.77 5.79 -6.16
CA TRP A 136 -16.29 4.77 -7.10
C TRP A 136 -17.06 4.79 -8.42
N THR A 137 -18.38 4.95 -8.44
CA THR A 137 -19.13 4.98 -9.71
C THR A 137 -18.70 6.12 -10.64
N HIS A 138 -18.43 7.29 -10.07
CA HIS A 138 -17.91 8.44 -10.82
C HIS A 138 -16.45 8.23 -11.27
N CYS A 139 -15.59 7.74 -10.36
CA CYS A 139 -14.18 7.54 -10.65
C CYS A 139 -13.92 6.34 -11.59
N ALA A 140 -14.69 5.26 -11.51
CA ALA A 140 -14.55 4.08 -12.36
C ALA A 140 -14.82 4.41 -13.84
N ALA A 141 -15.83 5.23 -14.12
CA ALA A 141 -16.12 5.70 -15.47
C ALA A 141 -15.00 6.57 -16.04
N ALA A 142 -14.30 7.33 -15.19
CA ALA A 142 -13.10 8.08 -15.59
C ALA A 142 -11.90 7.12 -15.79
N ALA A 143 -11.66 6.21 -14.85
CA ALA A 143 -10.57 5.23 -14.88
C ALA A 143 -10.60 4.29 -16.09
N LEU A 144 -11.80 3.90 -16.55
CA LEU A 144 -11.97 3.13 -17.79
C LEU A 144 -11.47 3.89 -19.02
N ARG A 145 -11.61 5.21 -19.03
CA ARG A 145 -11.20 6.08 -20.16
C ARG A 145 -9.76 6.54 -20.06
N SER A 146 -9.23 6.71 -18.84
CA SER A 146 -7.91 7.31 -18.58
C SER A 146 -6.91 6.30 -17.99
N THR A 147 -6.14 6.72 -16.99
CA THR A 147 -5.21 5.90 -16.21
C THR A 147 -5.95 5.02 -15.21
N LEU A 148 -5.47 3.79 -15.02
CA LEU A 148 -5.97 2.90 -13.96
C LEU A 148 -5.61 3.43 -12.57
N PRO A 149 -6.45 3.19 -11.54
CA PRO A 149 -6.13 3.53 -10.16
C PRO A 149 -4.92 2.75 -9.69
N ALA A 150 -4.03 3.38 -8.91
CA ALA A 150 -2.96 2.71 -8.18
C ALA A 150 -3.37 2.44 -6.71
N ASP A 151 -2.53 1.74 -5.97
CA ASP A 151 -2.57 1.56 -4.51
C ASP A 151 -3.00 2.83 -3.72
N VAL A 152 -2.34 3.96 -3.95
CA VAL A 152 -2.62 5.23 -3.25
C VAL A 152 -4.02 5.74 -3.55
N ASP A 153 -4.50 5.52 -4.78
CA ASP A 153 -5.81 6.00 -5.22
C ASP A 153 -6.94 5.31 -4.45
N LEU A 154 -6.75 4.08 -3.96
CA LEU A 154 -7.74 3.38 -3.15
C LEU A 154 -8.01 4.12 -1.82
N TYR A 155 -6.94 4.53 -1.13
CA TYR A 155 -7.04 5.32 0.09
C TYR A 155 -7.59 6.72 -0.16
N VAL A 156 -7.29 7.31 -1.32
CA VAL A 156 -7.88 8.59 -1.73
C VAL A 156 -9.39 8.46 -1.94
N TYR A 157 -9.89 7.37 -2.52
CA TYR A 157 -11.33 7.17 -2.65
C TYR A 157 -12.03 7.06 -1.30
N ILE A 158 -11.41 6.36 -0.34
CA ILE A 158 -11.92 6.24 1.02
C ILE A 158 -11.91 7.62 1.70
N TYR A 159 -10.81 8.38 1.58
CA TYR A 159 -10.73 9.74 2.11
C TYR A 159 -11.81 10.67 1.53
N LEU A 160 -12.00 10.65 0.21
CA LEU A 160 -13.06 11.43 -0.44
C LEU A 160 -14.46 10.99 0.04
N ALA A 161 -14.66 9.70 0.30
CA ALA A 161 -15.91 9.19 0.83
C ALA A 161 -16.15 9.60 2.29
N GLU A 162 -15.12 9.56 3.15
CA GLU A 162 -15.16 10.05 4.54
C GLU A 162 -15.55 11.53 4.57
N ARG A 163 -14.96 12.32 3.67
CA ARG A 163 -15.29 13.73 3.50
C ARG A 163 -16.75 13.97 3.10
N LEU A 164 -17.39 13.05 2.36
CA LEU A 164 -18.81 13.15 2.02
C LEU A 164 -19.73 12.78 3.18
N VAL A 165 -19.26 11.93 4.09
CA VAL A 165 -20.03 11.52 5.27
C VAL A 165 -20.10 12.68 6.27
N ASP A 166 -19.03 13.48 6.38
CA ASP A 166 -18.88 14.74 7.17
C ASP A 166 -19.43 14.67 8.61
N ARG A 167 -19.50 13.47 9.19
CA ARG A 167 -19.95 13.28 10.59
C ARG A 167 -18.80 13.43 11.58
N ARG A 168 -17.59 13.11 11.15
CA ARG A 168 -16.36 13.22 11.94
C ARG A 168 -15.26 13.72 11.00
N PRO A 169 -14.50 14.75 11.40
CA PRO A 169 -13.44 15.25 10.56
C PRO A 169 -12.28 14.24 10.53
N VAL A 170 -12.00 13.71 9.35
CA VAL A 170 -10.84 12.85 9.08
C VAL A 170 -9.94 13.60 8.12
N TYR A 171 -8.66 13.68 8.45
CA TYR A 171 -7.70 14.47 7.69
C TYR A 171 -6.70 13.58 6.95
N VAL A 172 -5.96 14.19 6.03
CA VAL A 172 -4.91 13.49 5.28
C VAL A 172 -3.79 13.01 6.22
N ASP A 173 -3.48 13.75 7.29
CA ASP A 173 -2.48 13.32 8.28
C ASP A 173 -2.90 12.04 9.02
N ASP A 174 -4.19 11.80 9.23
CA ASP A 174 -4.67 10.54 9.86
C ASP A 174 -4.39 9.32 8.97
N PHE A 175 -4.68 9.44 7.68
CA PHE A 175 -4.37 8.40 6.71
C PHE A 175 -2.87 8.20 6.58
N LEU A 176 -2.08 9.27 6.46
CA LEU A 176 -0.63 9.16 6.35
C LEU A 176 -0.01 8.55 7.61
N LEU A 177 -0.49 8.90 8.81
CA LEU A 177 -0.04 8.32 10.06
C LEU A 177 -0.39 6.83 10.14
N ALA A 178 -1.61 6.45 9.77
CA ALA A 178 -2.05 5.06 9.75
C ALA A 178 -1.24 4.22 8.74
N LEU A 179 -0.92 4.78 7.58
CA LEU A 179 -0.10 4.14 6.56
C LEU A 179 1.37 4.03 6.99
N ARG A 180 1.94 5.05 7.63
CA ARG A 180 3.30 4.99 8.18
C ARG A 180 3.43 3.91 9.24
N ARG A 181 2.47 3.81 10.15
CA ARG A 181 2.47 2.79 11.20
C ARG A 181 2.12 1.39 10.69
N ASN A 182 1.84 1.24 9.38
CA ASN A 182 1.31 0.01 8.78
C ASN A 182 0.05 -0.53 9.50
N ALA A 183 -0.72 0.35 10.14
CA ALA A 183 -2.00 -0.02 10.76
C ALA A 183 -3.06 -0.36 9.71
N LEU A 184 -2.88 0.19 8.50
CA LEU A 184 -3.66 -0.15 7.31
C LEU A 184 -2.76 -0.89 6.33
N PRO A 185 -3.24 -1.99 5.72
CA PRO A 185 -2.42 -2.81 4.85
C PRO A 185 -2.15 -2.06 3.54
N PHE A 186 -0.93 -1.56 3.38
CA PHE A 186 -0.54 -0.80 2.19
C PHE A 186 0.42 -1.58 1.29
N VAL A 187 1.34 -2.30 1.90
CA VAL A 187 2.33 -3.11 1.18
C VAL A 187 1.64 -4.32 0.56
N GLU A 188 1.90 -4.54 -0.73
CA GLU A 188 1.41 -5.72 -1.47
C GLU A 188 -0.10 -5.97 -1.35
N LEU A 189 -0.90 -4.93 -1.60
CA LEU A 189 -2.37 -5.00 -1.62
C LEU A 189 -2.94 -6.15 -2.47
N TYR A 190 -2.18 -6.63 -3.47
CA TYR A 190 -2.57 -7.79 -4.27
C TYR A 190 -2.80 -9.05 -3.43
N ARG A 191 -2.10 -9.22 -2.29
CA ARG A 191 -2.26 -10.39 -1.41
C ARG A 191 -3.62 -10.43 -0.72
N LEU A 192 -4.29 -9.29 -0.58
CA LEU A 192 -5.63 -9.21 -0.03
C LEU A 192 -6.73 -9.65 -1.01
N LEU A 193 -6.40 -9.90 -2.27
CA LEU A 193 -7.35 -10.37 -3.28
C LEU A 193 -7.59 -11.88 -3.16
N PRO A 194 -8.80 -12.35 -3.47
CA PRO A 194 -9.05 -13.77 -3.69
C PRO A 194 -8.13 -14.35 -4.76
N LYS A 195 -7.61 -15.57 -4.54
CA LYS A 195 -6.64 -16.24 -5.44
C LYS A 195 -7.13 -16.30 -6.89
N GLU A 196 -8.40 -16.62 -7.09
CA GLU A 196 -9.06 -16.66 -8.41
C GLU A 196 -8.98 -15.32 -9.14
N MET A 197 -9.21 -14.20 -8.44
CA MET A 197 -9.14 -12.87 -9.04
C MET A 197 -7.71 -12.45 -9.35
N ALA A 198 -6.77 -12.82 -8.47
CA ALA A 198 -5.34 -12.52 -8.62
C ALA A 198 -4.72 -13.28 -9.80
N GLN A 199 -5.08 -14.55 -10.01
CA GLN A 199 -4.55 -15.40 -11.10
C GLN A 199 -4.87 -14.83 -12.49
N HIS A 200 -6.05 -14.26 -12.67
CA HIS A 200 -6.50 -13.67 -13.93
C HIS A 200 -5.96 -12.25 -14.19
N MET A 201 -5.30 -11.63 -13.20
CA MET A 201 -4.81 -10.26 -13.31
C MET A 201 -3.58 -10.17 -14.24
N SER A 202 -3.51 -9.08 -15.02
CA SER A 202 -2.30 -8.78 -15.80
C SER A 202 -1.14 -8.40 -14.88
N MET A 203 0.10 -8.63 -15.34
CA MET A 203 1.30 -8.21 -14.59
C MET A 203 1.33 -6.70 -14.31
N ALA A 204 0.86 -5.87 -15.24
CA ALA A 204 0.78 -4.44 -15.04
C ALA A 204 -0.19 -4.06 -13.90
N GLY A 205 -1.32 -4.77 -13.78
CA GLY A 205 -2.25 -4.59 -12.66
C GLY A 205 -1.64 -5.00 -11.32
N ILE A 206 -0.92 -6.11 -11.30
CA ILE A 206 -0.19 -6.57 -10.11
C ILE A 206 0.81 -5.49 -9.70
N MET A 207 1.69 -5.03 -10.60
CA MET A 207 2.69 -3.99 -10.30
C MET A 207 2.09 -2.66 -9.79
N LEU A 208 0.86 -2.32 -10.16
CA LEU A 208 0.15 -1.15 -9.62
C LEU A 208 -0.29 -1.32 -8.17
N LEU A 209 -0.54 -2.55 -7.74
CA LEU A 209 -0.97 -2.92 -6.37
C LEU A 209 0.19 -3.44 -5.50
N SER A 210 1.35 -3.75 -6.10
CA SER A 210 2.55 -4.25 -5.42
C SER A 210 3.51 -3.15 -4.94
N ARG A 211 3.09 -1.88 -4.96
CA ARG A 211 3.98 -0.78 -4.56
C ARG A 211 4.20 -0.78 -3.05
N SER A 212 5.43 -0.45 -2.66
CA SER A 212 5.94 -0.47 -1.29
C SER A 212 6.04 0.90 -0.61
N PRO A 213 6.33 2.03 -1.29
CA PRO A 213 6.59 3.26 -0.55
C PRO A 213 5.29 3.92 -0.06
N VAL A 214 5.28 4.28 1.22
CA VAL A 214 4.23 5.12 1.81
C VAL A 214 4.02 6.36 0.94
N PRO A 215 2.76 6.81 0.70
CA PRO A 215 2.45 7.91 -0.23
C PRO A 215 2.81 9.30 0.29
N VAL A 216 4.08 9.49 0.63
CA VAL A 216 4.70 10.76 1.03
C VAL A 216 5.21 11.49 -0.22
N ASP A 217 5.38 12.80 -0.12
CA ASP A 217 5.78 13.74 -1.18
C ASP A 217 4.67 14.07 -2.18
N ASP A 218 3.58 14.61 -1.67
CA ASP A 218 2.45 15.08 -2.48
C ASP A 218 1.69 13.96 -3.23
N LEU A 219 2.12 12.69 -3.15
CA LEU A 219 1.52 11.59 -3.89
C LEU A 219 0.03 11.43 -3.56
N PHE A 220 -0.30 11.46 -2.26
CA PHE A 220 -1.68 11.44 -1.79
C PHE A 220 -2.49 12.61 -2.35
N TYR A 221 -1.98 13.84 -2.22
CA TYR A 221 -2.66 15.05 -2.69
C TYR A 221 -2.80 15.10 -4.23
N ARG A 222 -1.85 14.55 -4.98
CA ARG A 222 -1.98 14.41 -6.44
C ARG A 222 -3.11 13.46 -6.81
N GLY A 223 -3.28 12.38 -6.04
CA GLY A 223 -4.44 11.49 -6.14
C GLY A 223 -5.74 12.24 -5.86
N VAL A 224 -5.81 12.99 -4.75
CA VAL A 224 -6.97 13.82 -4.39
C VAL A 224 -7.31 14.79 -5.52
N ALA A 225 -6.33 15.56 -6.02
CA ALA A 225 -6.54 16.50 -7.12
C ALA A 225 -7.03 15.83 -8.41
N ARG A 226 -6.54 14.62 -8.70
CA ARG A 226 -6.93 13.85 -9.88
C ARG A 226 -8.39 13.40 -9.77
N TRP A 227 -8.74 12.73 -8.69
CA TRP A 227 -10.05 12.09 -8.54
C TRP A 227 -11.16 13.05 -8.14
N THR A 228 -10.83 14.16 -7.48
CA THR A 228 -11.79 15.24 -7.24
C THR A 228 -12.39 15.74 -8.56
N ARG A 229 -11.61 15.84 -9.65
CA ARG A 229 -12.13 16.26 -10.97
C ARG A 229 -13.16 15.32 -11.59
N ALA A 230 -13.15 14.05 -11.17
CA ALA A 230 -14.13 13.08 -11.64
C ALA A 230 -15.46 13.22 -10.88
N LEU A 231 -15.49 13.95 -9.76
CA LEU A 231 -16.67 14.17 -8.95
C LEU A 231 -17.49 15.39 -9.41
N PRO A 232 -18.79 15.44 -9.07
CA PRO A 232 -19.62 16.62 -9.27
C PRO A 232 -19.07 17.87 -8.57
N ARG A 233 -19.28 19.05 -9.17
CA ARG A 233 -18.76 20.34 -8.68
C ARG A 233 -19.21 20.72 -7.28
N GLU A 234 -20.40 20.29 -6.85
CA GLU A 234 -20.87 20.58 -5.48
C GLU A 234 -20.03 19.87 -4.42
N LEU A 235 -19.51 18.68 -4.73
CA LEU A 235 -18.65 17.92 -3.82
C LEU A 235 -17.24 18.53 -3.73
N HIS A 236 -16.91 19.49 -4.59
CA HIS A 236 -15.63 20.16 -4.54
C HIS A 236 -15.52 21.07 -3.32
N LYS A 237 -16.59 21.79 -2.94
CA LYS A 237 -16.52 22.80 -1.87
C LYS A 237 -16.33 22.13 -0.50
N VAL A 238 -15.46 22.71 0.35
CA VAL A 238 -15.29 22.29 1.75
C VAL A 238 -15.60 23.46 2.66
N PRO A 239 -16.48 23.29 3.67
CA PRO A 239 -16.66 24.30 4.70
C PRO A 239 -15.37 24.45 5.52
N ALA A 240 -15.04 25.68 5.94
CA ALA A 240 -13.88 25.90 6.80
C ALA A 240 -14.00 25.17 8.15
N GLU A 241 -15.23 24.96 8.61
CA GLU A 241 -15.57 24.28 9.87
C GLU A 241 -15.01 22.86 9.96
N HIS A 242 -14.96 22.16 8.82
CA HIS A 242 -14.39 20.82 8.74
C HIS A 242 -12.94 20.78 9.23
N PHE A 243 -12.20 21.89 9.16
CA PHE A 243 -10.77 21.94 9.51
C PHE A 243 -10.48 22.40 10.94
N TYR A 244 -11.47 22.85 11.70
CA TYR A 244 -11.23 23.40 13.04
C TYR A 244 -10.77 22.36 14.06
N GLY A 245 -11.35 21.15 14.03
CA GLY A 245 -10.94 20.07 14.94
C GLY A 245 -9.47 19.67 14.73
N GLY A 246 -9.02 19.62 13.47
CA GLY A 246 -7.66 19.28 13.09
C GLY A 246 -6.70 20.40 13.44
N ALA A 247 -7.12 21.65 13.26
CA ALA A 247 -6.30 22.81 13.61
C ALA A 247 -6.01 22.81 15.11
N LEU A 248 -7.04 22.58 15.93
CA LEU A 248 -6.90 22.47 17.38
C LEU A 248 -5.97 21.32 17.77
N ARG A 249 -6.09 20.16 17.12
CA ARG A 249 -5.19 19.02 17.36
C ARG A 249 -3.73 19.39 17.04
N VAL A 250 -3.49 20.00 15.88
CA VAL A 250 -2.13 20.44 15.51
C VAL A 250 -1.60 21.46 16.51
N PHE A 251 -2.39 22.44 16.95
CA PHE A 251 -1.95 23.43 17.92
C PHE A 251 -1.70 22.83 19.32
N ALA A 252 -2.50 21.86 19.73
CA ALA A 252 -2.26 21.10 20.96
C ALA A 252 -0.96 20.28 20.88
N ASP A 253 -0.73 19.63 19.73
CA ASP A 253 0.50 18.85 19.47
C ASP A 253 1.76 19.72 19.40
N LEU A 254 1.64 21.02 19.08
CA LEU A 254 2.77 21.95 19.11
C LEU A 254 3.12 22.43 20.53
N ALA A 255 2.30 22.07 21.54
CA ALA A 255 2.44 22.44 22.95
C ALA A 255 2.64 23.95 23.20
N LEU A 256 2.17 24.80 22.29
CA LEU A 256 2.17 26.24 22.47
C LEU A 256 1.07 26.57 23.49
N GLY A 257 1.43 27.24 24.59
CA GLY A 257 0.55 27.45 25.76
C GLY A 257 -0.79 28.14 25.52
N GLU A 258 -1.07 28.59 24.29
CA GLU A 258 -2.30 29.31 23.89
C GLU A 258 -2.97 28.70 22.64
N ALA A 259 -3.13 27.37 22.58
CA ALA A 259 -3.80 26.69 21.48
C ALA A 259 -5.20 27.26 21.11
N PRO A 260 -6.07 27.68 22.06
CA PRO A 260 -7.35 28.31 21.71
C PRO A 260 -7.19 29.67 21.00
N LEU A 261 -6.19 30.47 21.36
CA LEU A 261 -5.92 31.74 20.70
C LEU A 261 -5.48 31.53 19.24
N LEU A 262 -4.59 30.54 19.03
CA LEU A 262 -4.17 30.13 17.70
C LEU A 262 -5.36 29.70 16.82
N LEU A 263 -6.34 28.99 17.40
CA LEU A 263 -7.56 28.61 16.69
C LEU A 263 -8.40 29.83 16.30
N VAL A 264 -8.54 30.81 17.20
CA VAL A 264 -9.25 32.07 16.89
C VAL A 264 -8.52 32.83 15.79
N MET A 265 -7.19 32.95 15.85
CA MET A 265 -6.39 33.57 14.78
C MET A 265 -6.59 32.86 13.44
N PHE A 266 -6.52 31.54 13.45
CA PHE A 266 -6.76 30.70 12.28
C PHE A 266 -8.16 30.94 11.66
N HIS A 267 -9.21 30.94 12.50
CA HIS A 267 -10.58 31.24 12.06
C HIS A 267 -10.68 32.64 11.43
N ARG A 268 -10.10 33.66 12.07
CA ARG A 268 -10.12 35.04 11.58
C ARG A 268 -9.38 35.19 10.24
N LEU A 269 -8.25 34.51 10.06
CA LEU A 269 -7.49 34.53 8.80
C LEU A 269 -8.29 33.88 7.66
N ILE A 270 -8.95 32.75 7.91
CA ILE A 270 -9.78 32.10 6.90
C ILE A 270 -11.00 32.97 6.55
N ALA A 271 -11.68 33.50 7.56
CA ALA A 271 -12.81 34.40 7.36
C ALA A 271 -12.43 35.64 6.54
N LEU A 272 -11.22 36.17 6.74
CA LEU A 272 -10.68 37.30 5.99
C LEU A 272 -10.44 36.98 4.51
N VAL A 273 -9.89 35.79 4.19
CA VAL A 273 -9.45 35.45 2.82
C VAL A 273 -10.54 34.75 2.00
N HIS A 274 -11.31 33.86 2.63
CA HIS A 274 -12.20 32.92 1.96
C HIS A 274 -13.67 32.99 2.42
N GLY A 275 -13.98 33.74 3.48
CA GLY A 275 -15.30 33.74 4.09
C GLY A 275 -15.61 32.39 4.75
N THR A 276 -16.72 31.76 4.38
CA THR A 276 -17.23 30.52 4.99
C THR A 276 -16.69 29.22 4.37
N HIS A 277 -16.14 29.27 3.15
CA HIS A 277 -15.73 28.07 2.41
C HIS A 277 -14.30 28.16 1.91
N LEU A 278 -13.49 27.12 2.16
CA LEU A 278 -12.22 26.94 1.46
C LEU A 278 -12.56 26.45 0.05
N LEU A 279 -12.47 27.36 -0.91
CA LEU A 279 -12.82 27.09 -2.30
C LEU A 279 -11.89 26.01 -2.88
N SER A 280 -12.49 24.89 -3.26
CA SER A 280 -11.80 23.86 -4.04
C SER A 280 -11.62 24.30 -5.47
N THR A 281 -10.41 24.10 -5.96
CA THR A 281 -10.02 24.54 -7.28
C THR A 281 -10.46 23.54 -8.32
N SER A 282 -11.64 23.79 -8.88
CA SER A 282 -12.24 23.05 -10.00
C SER A 282 -11.35 22.93 -11.26
N HIS A 283 -10.20 23.63 -11.36
CA HIS A 283 -9.46 23.76 -12.62
C HIS A 283 -7.93 23.64 -12.54
N SER A 284 -7.32 23.40 -11.37
CA SER A 284 -5.86 23.36 -11.29
C SER A 284 -5.33 21.96 -11.04
N SER A 285 -4.26 21.57 -11.73
CA SER A 285 -3.45 20.37 -11.44
C SER A 285 -2.50 20.58 -10.27
N ARG A 286 -2.47 21.79 -9.74
CA ARG A 286 -1.48 22.19 -8.75
C ARG A 286 -1.96 21.80 -7.36
N VAL A 287 -1.15 20.99 -6.69
CA VAL A 287 -1.39 20.46 -5.35
C VAL A 287 -1.67 21.56 -4.33
N TRP A 288 -0.90 22.66 -4.37
CA TRP A 288 -1.02 23.77 -3.42
C TRP A 288 -2.37 24.51 -3.44
N ARG A 289 -3.22 24.27 -4.45
CA ARG A 289 -4.56 24.85 -4.53
C ARG A 289 -5.63 24.02 -3.84
N LEU A 290 -5.34 22.80 -3.43
CA LEU A 290 -6.28 21.94 -2.73
C LEU A 290 -6.65 22.52 -1.35
N PRO A 291 -7.90 22.36 -0.89
CA PRO A 291 -8.32 22.87 0.41
C PRO A 291 -7.47 22.28 1.55
N GLU A 292 -7.04 21.01 1.44
CA GLU A 292 -6.17 20.35 2.41
C GLU A 292 -4.77 21.00 2.47
N CYS A 293 -4.27 21.50 1.34
CA CYS A 293 -2.99 22.23 1.30
C CYS A 293 -3.14 23.69 1.76
N GLN A 294 -4.25 24.35 1.40
CA GLN A 294 -4.55 25.71 1.87
C GLN A 294 -4.66 25.74 3.40
N TYR A 295 -5.35 24.74 3.97
CA TYR A 295 -5.42 24.51 5.41
C TYR A 295 -4.05 24.54 6.09
N VAL A 296 -3.08 23.77 5.58
CA VAL A 296 -1.70 23.75 6.09
C VAL A 296 -1.02 25.12 5.97
N GLY A 297 -1.26 25.85 4.88
CA GLY A 297 -0.76 27.21 4.70
C GLY A 297 -1.30 28.19 5.75
N PHE A 298 -2.58 28.09 6.09
CA PHE A 298 -3.20 28.94 7.11
C PHE A 298 -2.76 28.56 8.54
N LEU A 299 -2.54 27.28 8.82
CA LEU A 299 -1.92 26.83 10.08
C LEU A 299 -0.54 27.46 10.27
N HIS A 300 0.30 27.36 9.24
CA HIS A 300 1.64 27.95 9.25
C HIS A 300 1.57 29.48 9.46
N ALA A 301 0.67 30.17 8.76
CA ALA A 301 0.50 31.60 8.91
C ALA A 301 0.03 32.01 10.32
N ALA A 302 -0.90 31.27 10.92
CA ALA A 302 -1.38 31.53 12.28
C ALA A 302 -0.27 31.41 13.32
N VAL A 303 0.52 30.33 13.26
CA VAL A 303 1.65 30.10 14.17
C VAL A 303 2.76 31.13 13.95
N ARG A 304 3.06 31.47 12.69
CA ARG A 304 4.05 32.52 12.38
C ARG A 304 3.62 33.88 12.93
N LEU A 305 2.36 34.26 12.76
CA LEU A 305 1.82 35.52 13.31
C LEU A 305 1.81 35.51 14.83
N PHE A 306 1.58 34.36 15.46
CA PHE A 306 1.69 34.23 16.90
C PHE A 306 3.12 34.48 17.36
N PHE A 307 4.12 33.82 16.77
CA PHE A 307 5.52 34.03 17.15
C PHE A 307 6.04 35.47 16.90
N VAL A 308 5.58 36.12 15.83
CA VAL A 308 5.97 37.51 15.51
C VAL A 308 5.21 38.53 16.37
N GLY A 309 3.94 38.25 16.68
CA GLY A 309 3.03 39.16 17.36
C GLY A 309 2.97 39.01 18.87
N SER A 310 3.36 37.86 19.43
CA SER A 310 3.28 37.61 20.86
C SER A 310 4.39 38.35 21.62
N ALA A 311 4.02 39.01 22.72
CA ALA A 311 4.98 39.63 23.62
C ALA A 311 5.75 38.60 24.48
N ARG A 312 5.23 37.36 24.53
CA ARG A 312 5.78 36.21 25.25
C ARG A 312 5.93 35.05 24.26
N HIS A 313 7.11 34.47 24.19
CA HIS A 313 7.38 33.33 23.34
C HIS A 313 8.15 32.24 24.10
N ALA A 314 7.91 30.98 23.72
CA ALA A 314 8.71 29.86 24.20
C ALA A 314 10.13 29.94 23.63
N ASP A 315 11.13 29.42 24.35
CA ASP A 315 12.48 29.31 23.80
C ASP A 315 12.48 28.39 22.57
N VAL A 316 12.84 28.97 21.43
CA VAL A 316 12.79 28.31 20.11
C VAL A 316 13.70 27.08 20.07
N ARG A 317 14.83 27.10 20.79
CA ARG A 317 15.79 25.99 20.80
C ARG A 317 15.27 24.79 21.59
N GLU A 318 14.69 25.04 22.77
CA GLU A 318 14.07 23.99 23.59
C GLU A 318 12.85 23.40 22.87
N TRP A 319 12.02 24.28 22.27
CA TRP A 319 10.87 23.87 21.49
C TRP A 319 11.25 23.08 20.23
N GLY A 320 12.29 23.51 19.51
CA GLY A 320 12.81 22.80 18.33
C GLY A 320 13.35 21.42 18.68
N ALA A 321 14.16 21.31 19.73
CA ALA A 321 14.67 20.02 20.22
C ALA A 321 13.54 19.09 20.67
N TRP A 322 12.51 19.63 21.32
CA TRP A 322 11.33 18.87 21.69
C TRP A 322 10.53 18.40 20.47
N LEU A 323 10.31 19.26 19.47
CA LEU A 323 9.65 18.89 18.22
C LEU A 323 10.39 17.79 17.45
N ASP A 324 11.73 17.85 17.47
CA ASP A 324 12.57 16.83 16.85
C ASP A 324 12.48 15.50 17.61
N THR A 325 12.30 15.55 18.94
CA THR A 325 12.04 14.38 19.80
C THR A 325 10.63 13.79 19.61
N GLN A 326 9.65 14.62 19.22
CA GLN A 326 8.28 14.20 18.89
C GLN A 326 8.15 13.58 17.49
N ARG A 327 9.21 13.62 16.66
CA ARG A 327 9.28 12.78 15.46
C ARG A 327 9.24 11.31 15.91
N SER A 328 8.63 10.45 15.08
CA SER A 328 8.10 9.14 15.49
C SER A 328 8.99 8.35 16.46
N SER A 329 8.37 7.62 17.42
CA SER A 329 9.08 6.83 18.42
C SER A 329 10.04 5.78 17.84
N LEU A 330 9.94 5.47 16.54
CA LEU A 330 10.86 4.64 15.78
C LEU A 330 11.31 5.41 14.55
N ALA A 331 12.62 5.46 14.32
CA ALA A 331 13.24 6.18 13.20
C ALA A 331 12.80 5.62 11.84
N CYS A 332 12.46 4.33 11.77
CA CYS A 332 11.98 3.68 10.55
C CYS A 332 10.71 4.32 9.98
N PHE A 333 9.85 4.94 10.78
CA PHE A 333 8.63 5.61 10.29
C PHE A 333 8.87 7.00 9.71
N ASN A 334 10.11 7.51 9.79
CA ASN A 334 10.45 8.81 9.24
C ASN A 334 10.54 8.78 7.71
N ASP A 335 10.93 7.64 7.15
CA ASP A 335 11.17 7.48 5.72
C ASP A 335 10.04 6.77 4.98
N LYS A 336 9.97 7.05 3.67
CA LYS A 336 8.94 6.50 2.78
C LYS A 336 9.00 4.99 2.60
N TYR A 337 10.19 4.44 2.79
CA TYR A 337 10.50 3.03 2.57
C TYR A 337 10.60 2.24 3.87
N HIS A 338 10.21 2.84 5.00
CA HIS A 338 10.44 2.27 6.31
C HIS A 338 11.92 1.93 6.57
N HIS A 339 12.81 2.74 6.00
CA HIS A 339 14.26 2.57 6.12
C HIS A 339 14.76 3.19 7.42
N MET A 340 15.79 2.59 8.00
CA MET A 340 16.48 3.09 9.17
C MET A 340 17.97 3.00 8.88
N ASP A 341 18.69 4.11 9.07
CA ASP A 341 20.13 4.11 8.91
C ASP A 341 20.78 3.25 9.99
N ILE A 342 21.98 2.74 9.71
CA ILE A 342 22.71 1.83 10.61
C ILE A 342 22.96 2.50 11.97
N GLU A 343 23.26 3.80 11.96
CA GLU A 343 23.49 4.59 13.19
C GLU A 343 22.22 4.69 14.04
N ASP A 344 21.08 4.95 13.42
CA ASP A 344 19.78 5.01 14.10
C ASP A 344 19.34 3.65 14.64
N LEU A 345 19.67 2.57 13.92
CA LEU A 345 19.38 1.20 14.34
C LEU A 345 20.21 0.79 15.57
N LEU A 346 21.46 1.25 15.65
CA LEU A 346 22.33 1.01 16.80
C LEU A 346 21.98 1.90 18.00
N ALA A 347 21.33 3.04 17.77
CA ALA A 347 20.89 3.97 18.81
C ALA A 347 19.52 3.65 19.42
N LEU A 348 18.86 2.56 18.99
CA LEU A 348 17.57 2.14 19.54
C LEU A 348 17.70 1.73 21.01
N SER A 349 16.77 2.21 21.84
CA SER A 349 16.58 1.69 23.20
C SER A 349 15.94 0.30 23.18
N ASP A 350 16.04 -0.43 24.29
CA ASP A 350 15.45 -1.77 24.44
C ASP A 350 13.93 -1.77 24.18
N GLU A 351 13.21 -0.77 24.69
CA GLU A 351 11.77 -0.61 24.46
C GLU A 351 11.43 -0.32 22.98
N GLN A 352 12.28 0.45 22.30
CA GLN A 352 12.11 0.72 20.87
C GLN A 352 12.41 -0.52 20.03
N THR A 353 13.40 -1.31 20.44
CA THR A 353 13.75 -2.58 19.79
C THR A 353 12.61 -3.60 19.89
N GLU A 354 12.00 -3.73 21.07
CA GLU A 354 10.84 -4.61 21.27
C GLU A 354 9.64 -4.17 20.40
N LYS A 355 9.34 -2.86 20.37
CA LYS A 355 8.29 -2.29 19.50
C LYS A 355 8.57 -2.54 18.02
N TYR A 356 9.83 -2.43 17.59
CA TYR A 356 10.24 -2.70 16.22
C TYR A 356 10.05 -4.19 15.87
N CYS A 357 10.50 -5.10 16.73
CA CYS A 357 10.33 -6.55 16.54
C CYS A 357 8.85 -6.95 16.47
N HIS A 358 7.99 -6.40 17.35
CA HIS A 358 6.54 -6.62 17.27
C HIS A 358 5.94 -6.11 15.96
N TRP A 359 6.37 -4.92 15.50
CA TRP A 359 5.91 -4.37 14.23
C TRP A 359 6.32 -5.24 13.03
N VAL A 360 7.56 -5.74 13.02
CA VAL A 360 8.05 -6.67 11.98
C VAL A 360 7.22 -7.95 11.97
N ALA A 361 6.98 -8.55 13.15
CA ALA A 361 6.17 -9.76 13.28
C ALA A 361 4.73 -9.54 12.77
N ALA A 362 4.11 -8.41 13.13
CA ALA A 362 2.76 -8.06 12.67
C ALA A 362 2.69 -7.81 11.15
N THR A 363 3.77 -7.30 10.56
CA THR A 363 3.82 -6.97 9.12
C THR A 363 4.09 -8.20 8.25
N LEU A 364 4.92 -9.13 8.71
CA LEU A 364 5.27 -10.34 7.95
C LEU A 364 4.15 -11.38 7.90
N GLY A 365 3.27 -11.42 8.91
CA GLY A 365 2.15 -12.35 8.99
C GLY A 365 2.58 -13.83 9.13
N GLU A 366 1.62 -14.72 9.38
CA GLU A 366 1.85 -16.17 9.54
C GLU A 366 1.64 -16.97 8.24
N GLU A 367 1.97 -16.41 7.08
CA GLU A 367 1.73 -17.08 5.80
C GLU A 367 2.96 -17.86 5.33
N GLY A 368 3.24 -18.99 6.00
CA GLY A 368 4.06 -20.05 5.40
C GLY A 368 3.26 -20.76 4.32
N GLU A 369 3.62 -20.55 3.05
CA GLU A 369 2.96 -21.20 1.91
C GLU A 369 3.27 -22.71 1.89
N GLY A 370 4.42 -23.12 2.42
CA GLY A 370 4.89 -24.51 2.50
C GLY A 370 4.62 -25.25 3.82
N THR A 371 4.42 -26.57 3.74
CA THR A 371 4.35 -27.44 4.92
C THR A 371 5.65 -27.46 5.73
N MET A 372 6.80 -27.30 5.08
CA MET A 372 8.10 -27.16 5.74
C MET A 372 8.25 -25.80 6.42
N GLU A 373 7.83 -24.72 5.78
CA GLU A 373 7.84 -23.36 6.35
C GLU A 373 6.95 -23.27 7.59
N ARG A 374 5.75 -23.87 7.54
CA ARG A 374 4.90 -23.96 8.74
C ARG A 374 5.52 -24.79 9.86
N LYS A 375 6.28 -25.83 9.54
CA LYS A 375 7.03 -26.59 10.55
C LYS A 375 8.17 -25.76 11.14
N LEU A 376 8.89 -24.97 10.32
CA LEU A 376 9.93 -24.06 10.78
C LEU A 376 9.35 -22.93 11.66
N LEU A 377 8.23 -22.33 11.26
CA LEU A 377 7.51 -21.33 12.07
C LEU A 377 6.98 -21.90 13.38
N ARG A 378 6.64 -23.19 13.43
CA ARG A 378 6.28 -23.88 14.69
C ARG A 378 7.50 -24.17 15.57
N LEU A 379 8.66 -24.45 14.99
CA LEU A 379 9.90 -24.68 15.74
C LEU A 379 10.44 -23.38 16.33
N PHE A 380 10.35 -22.29 15.57
CA PHE A 380 10.65 -20.93 16.00
C PHE A 380 9.34 -20.19 16.26
N SER A 381 8.56 -20.69 17.22
CA SER A 381 7.30 -20.05 17.61
C SER A 381 7.56 -18.61 18.00
N ALA A 382 6.94 -17.66 17.28
CA ALA A 382 6.92 -16.26 17.66
C ALA A 382 6.24 -16.02 19.03
N GLU A 383 5.62 -17.06 19.61
CA GLU A 383 4.93 -17.08 20.90
C GLU A 383 5.81 -16.73 22.11
N GLY A 384 7.14 -16.80 21.99
CA GLY A 384 8.08 -16.33 23.03
C GLY A 384 8.01 -14.83 23.33
N LEU A 385 7.31 -14.05 22.50
CA LEU A 385 7.01 -12.62 22.70
C LEU A 385 5.63 -12.36 23.34
N THR A 386 4.86 -13.40 23.70
CA THR A 386 3.49 -13.22 24.24
C THR A 386 3.15 -13.95 25.54
N VAL A 387 4.02 -14.81 26.09
CA VAL A 387 3.72 -15.48 27.38
C VAL A 387 4.93 -15.61 28.29
N SER A 388 5.14 -14.57 29.12
CA SER A 388 5.65 -14.71 30.50
C SER A 388 4.59 -14.33 31.54
N ASN A 389 3.30 -14.28 31.15
CA ASN A 389 2.17 -14.00 32.05
C ASN A 389 1.16 -15.18 32.18
N GLY A 390 1.60 -16.40 31.86
CA GLY A 390 0.73 -17.58 31.72
C GLY A 390 0.27 -18.28 33.01
N ASN A 391 0.73 -17.90 34.21
CA ASN A 391 0.40 -18.63 35.45
C ASN A 391 -0.44 -17.85 36.49
N SER A 392 -1.16 -16.79 36.10
CA SER A 392 -2.13 -16.12 37.00
C SER A 392 -3.55 -16.01 36.43
N ALA A 393 -3.88 -16.80 35.40
CA ALA A 393 -5.12 -16.70 34.63
C ALA A 393 -6.37 -17.34 35.30
N ARG A 394 -6.38 -17.50 36.63
CA ARG A 394 -7.56 -18.03 37.35
C ARG A 394 -8.15 -17.10 38.41
N GLU A 395 -7.58 -15.92 38.63
CA GLU A 395 -8.10 -14.93 39.59
C GLU A 395 -8.44 -13.55 38.98
N ARG A 396 -8.34 -13.35 37.66
CA ARG A 396 -8.65 -12.05 37.01
C ARG A 396 -9.82 -12.07 36.03
N SER A 397 -10.83 -12.88 36.31
CA SER A 397 -12.11 -12.87 35.58
C SER A 397 -12.99 -11.63 35.87
N ALA A 398 -12.47 -10.63 36.58
CA ALA A 398 -13.11 -9.33 36.79
C ALA A 398 -12.41 -8.16 36.06
N GLU A 399 -11.31 -8.40 35.32
CA GLU A 399 -10.53 -7.33 34.65
C GLU A 399 -10.50 -7.46 33.12
N THR A 400 -11.24 -8.41 32.53
CA THR A 400 -11.32 -8.60 31.07
C THR A 400 -12.33 -7.67 30.37
N SER A 401 -12.87 -6.68 31.08
CA SER A 401 -13.58 -5.54 30.49
C SER A 401 -12.68 -4.31 30.23
N SER A 402 -11.37 -4.37 30.49
CA SER A 402 -10.44 -3.23 30.28
C SER A 402 -9.35 -3.46 29.22
N GLN A 403 -9.24 -4.63 28.58
CA GLN A 403 -8.23 -4.88 27.53
C GLN A 403 -8.62 -4.40 26.11
N ALA A 404 -9.68 -3.59 26.01
CA ALA A 404 -9.87 -2.66 24.89
C ALA A 404 -9.19 -1.29 25.11
N GLN A 405 -8.47 -1.11 26.23
CA GLN A 405 -7.71 0.11 26.56
C GLN A 405 -6.20 0.02 26.27
N GLY A 406 -5.76 -0.92 25.42
CA GLY A 406 -4.40 -0.86 24.82
C GLY A 406 -4.27 0.15 23.68
N MET A 407 -5.37 0.79 23.29
CA MET A 407 -5.43 1.82 22.23
C MET A 407 -5.26 3.25 22.78
N GLU A 408 -4.94 3.40 24.06
CA GLU A 408 -4.67 4.68 24.73
C GLU A 408 -3.39 4.60 25.57
N SER A 409 -2.24 4.76 24.91
CA SER A 409 -1.04 5.30 25.55
C SER A 409 -0.23 6.16 24.59
N ASN A 410 -0.92 6.83 23.67
CA ASN A 410 -0.48 8.13 23.15
C ASN A 410 -1.22 9.30 23.85
N ASN A 411 -1.96 9.01 24.93
CA ASN A 411 -2.06 9.94 26.05
C ASN A 411 -0.70 9.96 26.76
N ASN A 412 0.30 10.46 26.05
CA ASN A 412 1.23 11.37 26.66
C ASN A 412 0.38 12.54 27.17
N VAL A 413 -0.17 12.39 28.37
CA VAL A 413 0.04 13.40 29.41
C VAL A 413 1.54 13.35 29.76
N ALA A 414 2.41 13.41 28.73
CA ALA A 414 3.74 13.93 28.89
C ALA A 414 3.44 15.36 29.29
N HIS A 415 3.73 15.67 30.55
CA HIS A 415 3.73 17.02 31.09
C HIS A 415 3.94 18.01 29.94
N HIS A 416 2.92 18.81 29.60
CA HIS A 416 3.11 19.88 28.61
C HIS A 416 4.41 20.56 29.00
N PRO A 417 5.47 20.46 28.17
CA PRO A 417 6.76 20.98 28.55
C PRO A 417 6.54 22.47 28.82
N ARG A 418 6.77 22.88 30.07
CA ARG A 418 6.79 24.30 30.39
C ARG A 418 8.09 24.83 29.81
N PHE A 419 8.03 25.23 28.55
CA PHE A 419 9.11 25.93 27.90
C PHE A 419 9.46 27.18 28.69
N THR A 420 10.74 27.52 28.75
CA THR A 420 11.14 28.80 29.32
C THR A 420 10.51 29.93 28.48
N VAL A 421 9.75 30.80 29.14
CA VAL A 421 9.07 31.91 28.47
C VAL A 421 10.01 33.10 28.46
N LYS A 422 10.37 33.57 27.27
CA LYS A 422 11.12 34.81 27.08
C LYS A 422 10.13 35.96 26.87
N ASP A 423 10.29 37.01 27.66
CA ASP A 423 9.56 38.26 27.50
C ASP A 423 10.29 39.14 26.48
N GLY A 424 9.57 39.65 25.47
CA GLY A 424 10.10 40.53 24.43
C GLY A 424 9.79 40.05 23.01
N ARG A 425 9.97 40.96 22.03
CA ARG A 425 9.85 40.60 20.60
C ARG A 425 10.97 39.62 20.26
N MET A 426 10.60 38.53 19.59
CA MET A 426 11.54 37.50 19.15
C MET A 426 12.55 38.10 18.15
N SER A 427 13.82 37.70 18.30
CA SER A 427 14.88 38.05 17.35
C SER A 427 14.57 37.50 15.96
N GLU A 428 14.96 38.21 14.90
CA GLU A 428 14.74 37.78 13.51
C GLU A 428 15.40 36.42 13.21
N ALA A 429 16.56 36.15 13.83
CA ALA A 429 17.25 34.87 13.71
C ALA A 429 16.47 33.72 14.36
N ASP A 430 15.89 33.95 15.53
CA ASP A 430 15.07 32.95 16.24
C ASP A 430 13.74 32.73 15.54
N ALA A 431 13.17 33.76 14.91
CA ALA A 431 11.98 33.66 14.07
C ALA A 431 12.20 32.72 12.87
N LEU A 432 13.33 32.88 12.19
CA LEU A 432 13.69 32.06 11.05
C LEU A 432 13.98 30.60 11.45
N LEU A 433 14.58 30.41 12.63
CA LEU A 433 14.80 29.08 13.19
C LEU A 433 13.47 28.40 13.54
N ALA A 434 12.55 29.11 14.20
CA ALA A 434 11.21 28.62 14.52
C ALA A 434 10.43 28.24 13.26
N GLU A 435 10.49 29.08 12.22
CA GLU A 435 9.87 28.81 10.92
C GLU A 435 10.44 27.55 10.26
N LYS A 436 11.76 27.33 10.35
CA LYS A 436 12.41 26.12 9.82
C LYS A 436 11.95 24.85 10.55
N HIS A 437 11.89 24.86 11.88
CA HIS A 437 11.40 23.72 12.66
C HIS A 437 9.92 23.45 12.36
N LEU A 438 9.08 24.50 12.33
CA LEU A 438 7.66 24.38 11.99
C LEU A 438 7.43 23.85 10.58
N ALA A 439 8.16 24.37 9.59
CA ALA A 439 8.07 23.90 8.22
C ALA A 439 8.44 22.42 8.10
N THR A 440 9.48 21.99 8.82
CA THR A 440 9.93 20.59 8.82
C THR A 440 8.89 19.69 9.46
N TYR A 441 8.34 20.10 10.62
CA TYR A 441 7.26 19.40 11.31
C TYR A 441 6.00 19.25 10.44
N LEU A 442 5.54 20.33 9.81
CA LEU A 442 4.36 20.30 8.94
C LEU A 442 4.60 19.50 7.67
N CYS A 443 5.77 19.62 7.04
CA CYS A 443 6.13 18.79 5.87
C CYS A 443 6.13 17.31 6.24
N PHE A 444 6.69 16.96 7.39
CA PHE A 444 6.69 15.60 7.90
C PHE A 444 5.28 15.12 8.19
N ARG A 445 4.49 15.82 9.01
CA ARG A 445 3.14 15.40 9.40
C ARG A 445 2.21 15.23 8.21
N PHE A 446 2.20 16.20 7.30
CA PHE A 446 1.30 16.23 6.15
C PHE A 446 1.87 15.54 4.91
N GLY A 447 3.12 15.04 4.94
CA GLY A 447 3.77 14.34 3.84
C GLY A 447 3.97 15.19 2.58
N LEU A 448 4.24 16.48 2.75
CA LEU A 448 4.43 17.45 1.67
C LEU A 448 5.90 17.60 1.30
N LYS A 449 6.19 17.82 0.02
CA LYS A 449 7.53 18.25 -0.38
C LYS A 449 7.83 19.65 0.14
N THR A 450 9.06 19.91 0.56
CA THR A 450 9.54 21.24 0.97
C THR A 450 9.28 22.31 -0.09
N ARG A 451 9.50 21.98 -1.38
CA ARG A 451 9.17 22.87 -2.51
C ARG A 451 7.67 23.20 -2.60
N THR A 452 6.82 22.18 -2.46
CA THR A 452 5.36 22.34 -2.55
C THR A 452 4.84 23.14 -1.36
N PHE A 453 5.37 22.88 -0.16
CA PHE A 453 5.11 23.67 1.03
C PHE A 453 5.51 25.15 0.85
N GLY A 454 6.71 25.42 0.31
CA GLY A 454 7.13 26.80 0.00
C GLY A 454 6.24 27.50 -1.04
N GLU A 455 5.61 26.77 -1.98
CA GLU A 455 4.60 27.33 -2.87
C GLU A 455 3.28 27.64 -2.14
N ILE A 456 2.85 26.76 -1.22
CA ILE A 456 1.66 26.96 -0.37
C ILE A 456 1.82 28.20 0.51
N VAL A 457 2.96 28.33 1.20
CA VAL A 457 3.23 29.48 2.09
C VAL A 457 3.22 30.78 1.30
N ARG A 458 3.94 30.85 0.17
CA ARG A 458 3.97 32.04 -0.70
C ARG A 458 2.60 32.38 -1.28
N TRP A 459 1.76 31.39 -1.56
CA TRP A 459 0.41 31.63 -2.05
C TRP A 459 -0.48 32.19 -0.94
N THR A 460 -0.44 31.59 0.25
CA THR A 460 -1.24 31.97 1.41
C THR A 460 -0.88 33.38 1.88
N GLN A 461 0.42 33.70 1.96
CA GLN A 461 0.91 35.03 2.31
C GLN A 461 0.39 36.10 1.35
N ARG A 462 0.55 35.90 0.03
CA ARG A 462 0.03 36.84 -0.99
C ARG A 462 -1.49 37.03 -0.92
N LYS A 463 -2.22 36.01 -0.48
CA LYS A 463 -3.67 36.10 -0.32
C LYS A 463 -4.06 36.89 0.93
N ILE A 464 -3.34 36.69 2.02
CA ILE A 464 -3.51 37.45 3.26
C ILE A 464 -3.18 38.93 3.02
N GLU A 465 -2.03 39.23 2.40
CA GLU A 465 -1.61 40.60 2.06
C GLU A 465 -2.67 41.34 1.25
N ARG A 466 -3.16 40.74 0.16
CA ARG A 466 -4.23 41.32 -0.66
C ARG A 466 -5.54 41.53 0.11
N ALA A 467 -5.87 40.62 1.03
CA ALA A 467 -7.09 40.76 1.82
C ALA A 467 -6.98 41.92 2.83
N PHE A 468 -5.78 42.16 3.37
CA PHE A 468 -5.50 43.34 4.21
C PHE A 468 -5.50 44.64 3.40
N GLU A 469 -4.88 44.67 2.21
CA GLU A 469 -4.91 45.82 1.29
C GLU A 469 -6.34 46.20 0.89
N ASN A 470 -7.18 45.21 0.57
CA ASN A 470 -8.58 45.46 0.22
C ASN A 470 -9.39 46.00 1.41
N ARG A 471 -9.06 45.59 2.65
CA ARG A 471 -9.72 46.14 3.85
C ARG A 471 -9.24 47.54 4.17
N SER A 472 -7.94 47.84 4.04
CA SER A 472 -7.41 49.18 4.32
C SER A 472 -7.97 50.22 3.34
N LEU A 473 -8.24 49.83 2.09
CA LEU A 473 -8.93 50.67 1.10
C LEU A 473 -10.42 50.94 1.42
N HIS A 474 -11.06 50.09 2.24
CA HIS A 474 -12.45 50.29 2.70
C HIS A 474 -12.55 50.95 4.10
N THR A 475 -11.41 51.23 4.75
CA THR A 475 -11.35 51.90 6.06
C THR A 475 -10.71 53.28 6.01
N VAL A 476 -10.75 53.94 4.86
CA VAL A 476 -10.47 55.39 4.77
C VAL A 476 -11.84 56.11 4.71
N PRO A 477 -12.22 56.89 5.73
CA PRO A 477 -13.42 57.74 5.68
C PRO A 477 -13.32 58.85 4.62
#